data_AF-A0A218PZF4-F1
#
_entry.id   AF-A0A218PZF4-F1
#
_cell.length_a   1.000
_cell.length_b   1.000
_cell.length_c   1.000
_cell.angle_alpha   90.00
_cell.angle_beta   90.00
_cell.angle_gamma   90.00
#
_symmetry.space_group_name_H-M   'P 1'
#
loop_
_entity.id
_entity.type
_entity.pdbx_description
1 polymer ?
#
loop_
_entity_poly.entity_id
_entity_poly.type
_entity_poly.pdbx_seq_one_letter_code
_entity_poly.pdbx_strand_id
1 'polypeptide(L)'
;MATKVQSFMTSQPTQEDFPVSSIQETVIVQVPARLSVLEAVAFKQTCQDLIQENTPPKQITIDFHQTTFMDSSGLGALVSNFKNSQEKGIALTLLNVTPQVMAVLNLTGLDEVFTIESSSERSPIETDKATDTHKSNSRKVEPLPTTHPSVASWMKRFIDVIGALVGLVITGFLFIPIIVAIQSDDPGPIFFGQIRCGWMGKRFKIWKFRSMCVDAEAKKSQVKNEVQGAFFKNEKDPRVTRVGRFLRRTSLDELPQFWNVLKGDMSLVGTRPPTPDEVERYEVPEWQRLDVKPGMTGEWQVNGRSKVRSFEDVIRLDLEYQKNWSLLYDLKLIFKTVAILFNKNSGAV
;
A
#
# COMPACT_ATOMS: atom_id res chain seq x y z
N MET A 1 -3.10 -18.55 -16.87
CA MET A 1 -4.37 -17.88 -17.23
C MET A 1 -4.23 -16.38 -16.94
N ALA A 2 -3.40 -15.67 -17.71
CA ALA A 2 -3.00 -14.28 -17.44
C ALA A 2 -3.73 -13.24 -18.32
N THR A 3 -4.84 -13.61 -18.96
CA THR A 3 -5.32 -12.90 -20.17
C THR A 3 -6.59 -12.06 -19.98
N LYS A 4 -6.97 -11.67 -18.75
CA LYS A 4 -8.20 -10.88 -18.55
C LYS A 4 -8.09 -9.57 -17.79
N VAL A 5 -6.93 -9.24 -17.21
CA VAL A 5 -6.70 -7.92 -16.58
C VAL A 5 -6.29 -6.85 -17.62
N GLN A 6 -5.75 -7.25 -18.76
CA GLN A 6 -5.44 -6.35 -19.88
C GLN A 6 -6.66 -5.65 -20.52
N SER A 7 -7.89 -6.11 -20.25
CA SER A 7 -9.09 -5.63 -20.92
C SER A 7 -9.57 -4.22 -20.49
N PHE A 8 -8.96 -3.60 -19.47
CA PHE A 8 -9.33 -2.25 -19.04
C PHE A 8 -8.47 -1.12 -19.63
N MET A 9 -7.51 -1.47 -20.49
CA MET A 9 -6.68 -0.51 -21.23
C MET A 9 -6.80 -0.78 -22.73
N THR A 10 -7.81 -0.20 -23.38
CA THR A 10 -7.96 -0.22 -24.86
C THR A 10 -7.02 0.75 -25.59
N SER A 11 -5.93 1.17 -24.95
CA SER A 11 -4.79 1.77 -25.62
C SER A 11 -3.57 0.91 -25.30
N GLN A 12 -3.05 0.19 -26.29
CA GLN A 12 -1.72 -0.40 -26.20
C GLN A 12 -0.76 0.70 -25.73
N PRO A 13 0.02 0.50 -24.64
CA PRO A 13 1.01 1.49 -24.25
C PRO A 13 1.98 1.65 -25.43
N THR A 14 2.11 2.87 -25.93
CA THR A 14 3.25 3.24 -26.76
C THR A 14 4.50 2.90 -25.95
N GLN A 15 5.38 2.07 -26.49
CA GLN A 15 6.68 1.76 -25.90
C GLN A 15 7.40 3.08 -25.63
N GLU A 16 7.41 3.55 -24.39
CA GLU A 16 8.38 4.54 -23.98
C GLU A 16 9.70 3.79 -23.82
N ASP A 17 10.61 4.01 -24.77
CA ASP A 17 11.97 3.49 -24.67
C ASP A 17 12.75 4.34 -23.68
N PHE A 18 13.07 3.77 -22.52
CA PHE A 18 13.93 4.41 -21.53
C PHE A 18 15.33 4.52 -22.11
N PRO A 19 15.98 5.70 -22.09
CA PRO A 19 17.37 5.81 -22.53
C PRO A 19 18.26 4.93 -21.66
N VAL A 20 18.93 3.96 -22.29
CA VAL A 20 19.88 3.06 -21.66
C VAL A 20 21.27 3.40 -22.16
N SER A 21 22.22 3.61 -21.25
CA SER A 21 23.63 3.80 -21.57
C SER A 21 24.48 2.80 -20.79
N SER A 22 25.52 2.27 -21.41
CA SER A 22 26.41 1.29 -20.78
C SER A 22 27.78 1.90 -20.59
N ILE A 23 28.30 1.83 -19.36
CA ILE A 23 29.65 2.24 -19.01
C ILE A 23 30.32 1.05 -18.34
N GLN A 24 31.28 0.42 -19.04
CA GLN A 24 31.97 -0.79 -18.58
C GLN A 24 30.99 -1.94 -18.27
N GLU A 25 30.89 -2.37 -17.02
CA GLU A 25 30.02 -3.46 -16.55
C GLU A 25 28.73 -2.94 -15.89
N THR A 26 28.50 -1.62 -15.97
CA THR A 26 27.34 -0.94 -15.40
C THR A 26 26.43 -0.42 -16.50
N VAL A 27 25.14 -0.70 -16.37
CA VAL A 27 24.09 -0.15 -17.23
C VAL A 27 23.35 0.94 -16.47
N ILE A 28 23.16 2.10 -17.10
CA ILE A 28 22.43 3.24 -16.56
C ILE A 28 21.10 3.37 -17.31
N VAL A 29 20.00 3.30 -16.58
CA VAL A 29 18.64 3.48 -17.07
C VAL A 29 18.14 4.85 -16.63
N GLN A 30 17.84 5.74 -17.59
CA GLN A 30 17.33 7.07 -17.28
C GLN A 30 15.81 7.06 -17.14
N VAL A 31 15.32 7.47 -15.97
CA VAL A 31 13.89 7.55 -15.68
C VAL A 31 13.33 8.88 -16.19
N PRO A 32 12.13 8.91 -16.81
CA PRO A 32 11.51 10.15 -17.28
C PRO A 32 11.10 11.06 -16.13
N ALA A 33 10.62 12.26 -16.49
CA ALA A 33 10.18 13.26 -15.51
C ALA A 33 9.01 12.78 -14.63
N ARG A 34 8.18 11.87 -15.15
CA ARG A 34 7.03 11.29 -14.47
C ARG A 34 7.11 9.78 -14.56
N LEU A 35 7.10 9.10 -13.42
CA LEU A 35 7.03 7.64 -13.34
C LEU A 35 5.67 7.25 -12.75
N SER A 36 4.65 7.23 -13.60
CA SER A 36 3.29 6.77 -13.26
C SER A 36 2.99 5.41 -13.86
N VAL A 37 1.76 4.90 -13.70
CA VAL A 37 1.38 3.54 -14.14
C VAL A 37 1.84 3.17 -15.55
N LEU A 38 1.72 4.09 -16.53
CA LEU A 38 2.11 3.82 -17.91
C LEU A 38 3.62 3.64 -18.05
N GLU A 39 4.40 4.60 -17.55
CA GLU A 39 5.85 4.57 -17.61
C GLU A 39 6.43 3.45 -16.74
N ALA A 40 5.77 3.14 -15.61
CA ALA A 40 6.21 2.10 -14.66
C ALA A 40 6.17 0.69 -15.27
N VAL A 41 5.20 0.39 -16.14
CA VAL A 41 5.12 -0.90 -16.83
C VAL A 41 6.28 -1.03 -17.82
N ALA A 42 6.54 0.01 -18.62
CA ALA A 42 7.68 0.04 -19.54
C ALA A 42 9.01 -0.03 -18.77
N PHE A 43 9.15 0.71 -17.66
CA PHE A 43 10.32 0.70 -16.80
C PHE A 43 10.64 -0.70 -16.24
N LYS A 44 9.61 -1.42 -15.77
CA LYS A 44 9.75 -2.82 -15.33
C LYS A 44 10.25 -3.69 -16.48
N GLN A 45 9.65 -3.57 -17.66
CA GLN A 45 10.04 -4.37 -18.82
C GLN A 45 11.48 -4.10 -19.25
N THR A 46 11.89 -2.83 -19.37
CA THR A 46 13.27 -2.47 -19.74
C THR A 46 14.30 -3.09 -18.79
N CYS A 47 14.08 -3.01 -17.49
CA CYS A 47 15.00 -3.62 -16.53
C CYS A 47 14.97 -5.15 -16.60
N GLN A 48 13.79 -5.76 -16.80
CA GLN A 48 13.68 -7.21 -16.96
C GLN A 48 14.44 -7.72 -18.19
N ASP A 49 14.37 -6.99 -19.30
CA ASP A 49 15.10 -7.32 -20.53
C ASP A 49 16.62 -7.29 -20.26
N LEU A 50 17.13 -6.24 -19.61
CA LEU A 50 18.54 -6.13 -19.21
C LEU A 50 19.00 -7.25 -18.27
N ILE A 51 18.15 -7.66 -17.33
CA ILE A 51 18.44 -8.74 -16.38
C ILE A 51 18.46 -10.11 -17.07
N GLN A 52 17.72 -10.28 -18.17
CA GLN A 52 17.56 -11.53 -18.90
C GLN A 52 18.50 -11.67 -20.10
N GLU A 53 19.33 -10.66 -20.39
CA GLU A 53 20.35 -10.75 -21.45
C GLU A 53 21.29 -11.95 -21.22
N ASN A 54 21.83 -12.49 -22.32
CA ASN A 54 22.78 -13.61 -22.27
C ASN A 54 24.02 -13.29 -21.43
N THR A 55 24.42 -12.02 -21.41
CA THR A 55 25.52 -11.49 -20.59
C THR A 55 24.95 -10.36 -19.74
N PRO A 56 24.32 -10.66 -18.60
CA PRO A 56 23.69 -9.63 -17.79
C PRO A 56 24.75 -8.68 -17.20
N PRO A 57 24.41 -7.40 -16.98
CA PRO A 57 25.32 -6.45 -16.36
C PRO A 57 25.60 -6.83 -14.91
N LYS A 58 26.77 -6.44 -14.38
CA LYS A 58 27.05 -6.62 -12.94
C LYS A 58 26.27 -5.64 -12.07
N GLN A 59 26.00 -4.45 -12.62
CA GLN A 59 25.27 -3.39 -11.94
C GLN A 59 24.29 -2.69 -12.87
N ILE A 60 23.08 -2.43 -12.37
CA ILE A 60 22.10 -1.55 -12.97
C ILE A 60 21.99 -0.30 -12.09
N THR A 61 22.13 0.86 -12.71
CA THR A 61 21.99 2.17 -12.07
C THR A 61 20.74 2.85 -12.60
N ILE A 62 19.84 3.24 -11.71
CA ILE A 62 18.60 3.95 -12.05
C ILE A 62 18.82 5.44 -11.83
N ASP A 63 18.88 6.22 -12.91
CA ASP A 63 19.11 7.66 -12.85
C ASP A 63 17.78 8.42 -12.79
N PHE A 64 17.55 9.11 -11.68
CA PHE A 64 16.35 9.90 -11.41
C PHE A 64 16.55 11.41 -11.63
N HIS A 65 17.66 11.86 -12.25
CA HIS A 65 18.02 13.28 -12.41
C HIS A 65 16.86 14.21 -12.79
N GLN A 66 15.99 13.76 -13.70
CA GLN A 66 14.85 14.54 -14.20
C GLN A 66 13.50 14.17 -13.57
N THR A 67 13.44 13.12 -12.76
CA THR A 67 12.18 12.58 -12.23
C THR A 67 11.63 13.47 -11.12
N THR A 68 10.47 14.08 -11.36
CA THR A 68 9.81 15.01 -10.43
C THR A 68 8.54 14.42 -9.80
N PHE A 69 8.06 13.28 -10.30
CA PHE A 69 6.88 12.61 -9.79
C PHE A 69 7.03 11.09 -9.91
N MET A 70 6.65 10.38 -8.85
CA MET A 70 6.54 8.93 -8.80
C MET A 70 5.28 8.57 -8.01
N ASP A 71 4.42 7.73 -8.57
CA ASP A 71 3.25 7.18 -7.89
C ASP A 71 3.52 5.79 -7.30
N SER A 72 2.49 5.13 -6.78
CA SER A 72 2.64 3.80 -6.21
C SER A 72 3.04 2.74 -7.23
N SER A 73 2.63 2.86 -8.50
CA SER A 73 3.04 1.96 -9.57
C SER A 73 4.50 2.15 -9.95
N GLY A 74 4.97 3.39 -10.03
CA GLY A 74 6.40 3.68 -10.22
C GLY A 74 7.27 3.07 -9.12
N LEU A 75 6.84 3.22 -7.87
CA LEU A 75 7.51 2.59 -6.73
C LEU A 75 7.46 1.05 -6.81
N GLY A 76 6.31 0.48 -7.19
CA GLY A 76 6.14 -0.96 -7.37
C GLY A 76 7.06 -1.54 -8.44
N ALA A 77 7.24 -0.84 -9.56
CA ALA A 77 8.17 -1.22 -10.61
C ALA A 77 9.63 -1.20 -10.10
N LEU A 78 10.01 -0.16 -9.36
CA LEU A 78 11.34 -0.06 -8.75
C LEU A 78 11.63 -1.23 -7.78
N VAL A 79 10.68 -1.54 -6.89
CA VAL A 79 10.79 -2.67 -5.95
C VAL A 79 10.84 -4.01 -6.69
N SER A 80 10.05 -4.19 -7.76
CA SER A 80 10.08 -5.41 -8.56
C SER A 80 11.43 -5.60 -9.26
N ASN A 81 11.97 -4.54 -9.86
CA ASN A 81 13.28 -4.56 -10.52
C ASN A 81 14.42 -4.83 -9.53
N PHE A 82 14.36 -4.25 -8.33
CA PHE A 82 15.31 -4.54 -7.26
C PHE A 82 15.34 -6.03 -6.89
N LYS A 83 14.17 -6.62 -6.63
CA LYS A 83 14.07 -8.05 -6.29
C LYS A 83 14.61 -8.93 -7.42
N ASN A 84 14.19 -8.68 -8.66
CA ASN A 84 14.63 -9.45 -9.82
C ASN A 84 16.16 -9.35 -10.03
N SER A 85 16.75 -8.18 -9.78
CA SER A 85 18.20 -7.97 -9.88
C SER A 85 18.95 -8.74 -8.80
N GLN A 86 18.48 -8.69 -7.55
CA GLN A 86 19.07 -9.42 -6.42
C GLN A 86 19.03 -10.94 -6.62
N GLU A 87 17.93 -11.49 -7.15
CA GLU A 87 17.82 -12.92 -7.47
C GLU A 87 18.86 -13.39 -8.52
N LYS A 88 19.34 -12.47 -9.35
CA LYS A 88 20.38 -12.72 -10.36
C LYS A 88 21.78 -12.29 -9.93
N GLY A 89 21.93 -11.79 -8.70
CA GLY A 89 23.21 -11.27 -8.19
C GLY A 89 23.66 -9.97 -8.86
N ILE A 90 22.74 -9.22 -9.46
CA ILE A 90 22.99 -7.93 -10.11
C ILE A 90 22.78 -6.82 -9.08
N ALA A 91 23.77 -5.96 -8.87
CA ALA A 91 23.64 -4.81 -7.98
C ALA A 91 22.68 -3.78 -8.59
N LEU A 92 21.72 -3.27 -7.83
CA LEU A 92 20.85 -2.17 -8.25
C LEU A 92 21.08 -0.95 -7.36
N THR A 93 21.45 0.16 -7.99
CA THR A 93 21.81 1.42 -7.32
C THR A 93 20.96 2.57 -7.88
N LEU A 94 20.68 3.58 -7.07
CA LEU A 94 19.93 4.76 -7.48
C LEU A 94 20.89 5.95 -7.61
N LEU A 95 20.80 6.70 -8.69
CA LEU A 95 21.66 7.84 -8.98
C LEU A 95 20.82 9.10 -9.16
N ASN A 96 21.38 10.25 -8.74
CA ASN A 96 20.75 11.58 -8.85
C ASN A 96 19.29 11.61 -8.36
N VAL A 97 19.01 10.96 -7.24
CA VAL A 97 17.65 10.88 -6.69
C VAL A 97 17.16 12.26 -6.30
N THR A 98 16.12 12.73 -6.98
CA THR A 98 15.54 14.05 -6.72
C THR A 98 14.86 14.10 -5.36
N PRO A 99 14.67 15.30 -4.77
CA PRO A 99 14.00 15.43 -3.47
C PRO A 99 12.59 14.84 -3.45
N GLN A 100 11.86 14.89 -4.58
CA GLN A 100 10.52 14.32 -4.72
C GLN A 100 10.54 12.80 -4.68
N VAL A 101 11.49 12.16 -5.38
CA VAL A 101 11.65 10.69 -5.34
C VAL A 101 12.13 10.26 -3.95
N MET A 102 13.09 10.99 -3.36
CA MET A 102 13.54 10.75 -1.98
C MET A 102 12.39 10.84 -0.97
N ALA A 103 11.45 11.78 -1.13
CA ALA A 103 10.29 11.88 -0.24
C ALA A 103 9.42 10.61 -0.27
N VAL A 104 9.30 9.94 -1.42
CA VAL A 104 8.58 8.66 -1.56
C VAL A 104 9.35 7.53 -0.89
N LEU A 105 10.66 7.45 -1.09
CA LEU A 105 11.51 6.43 -0.47
C LEU A 105 11.46 6.56 1.06
N ASN A 106 11.65 7.77 1.60
CA ASN A 106 11.56 8.06 3.04
C ASN A 106 10.16 7.74 3.62
N LEU A 107 9.09 8.03 2.88
CA LEU A 107 7.72 7.74 3.31
C LEU A 107 7.49 6.24 3.55
N THR A 108 8.19 5.41 2.79
CA THR A 108 8.04 3.95 2.74
C THR A 108 9.15 3.20 3.46
N GLY A 109 10.20 3.90 3.91
CA GLY A 109 11.40 3.33 4.53
C GLY A 109 12.31 2.60 3.52
N LEU A 110 12.14 2.87 2.22
CA LEU A 110 12.94 2.24 1.17
C LEU A 110 14.30 2.93 0.97
N ASP A 111 14.49 4.13 1.51
CA ASP A 111 15.78 4.83 1.57
C ASP A 111 16.84 4.03 2.35
N GLU A 112 16.43 3.20 3.31
CA GLU A 112 17.33 2.29 4.04
C GLU A 112 17.64 0.99 3.28
N VAL A 113 16.89 0.69 2.21
CA VAL A 113 17.01 -0.55 1.42
C VAL A 113 17.86 -0.33 0.16
N PHE A 114 17.69 0.81 -0.50
CA PHE A 114 18.41 1.14 -1.73
C PHE A 114 19.77 1.75 -1.45
N THR A 115 20.78 1.35 -2.21
CA THR A 115 22.06 2.08 -2.28
C THR A 115 21.88 3.30 -3.17
N ILE A 116 22.05 4.51 -2.60
CA ILE A 116 21.84 5.79 -3.29
C ILE A 116 23.19 6.46 -3.47
N GLU A 117 23.63 6.61 -4.72
CA GLU A 117 24.85 7.30 -5.11
C GLU A 117 24.56 8.78 -5.39
N SER A 118 25.41 9.67 -4.86
CA SER A 118 25.43 11.08 -5.25
C SER A 118 26.51 11.31 -6.31
N SER A 119 26.22 12.16 -7.30
CA SER A 119 27.17 12.49 -8.38
C SER A 119 28.49 13.11 -7.89
N SER A 120 28.57 13.54 -6.62
CA SER A 120 29.79 14.01 -5.96
C SER A 120 30.83 12.92 -5.63
N GLU A 121 30.48 11.63 -5.68
CA GLU A 121 31.38 10.55 -5.23
C GLU A 121 32.28 9.96 -6.35
N ARG A 122 32.20 10.47 -7.59
CA ARG A 122 32.98 9.97 -8.74
C ARG A 122 34.22 10.79 -9.12
N SER A 123 34.89 11.43 -8.16
CA SER A 123 36.24 11.98 -8.38
C SER A 123 37.29 11.18 -7.59
N PRO A 124 38.23 10.49 -8.25
CA PRO A 124 39.39 9.91 -7.57
C PRO A 124 40.49 10.96 -7.49
N ILE A 125 40.54 11.74 -6.41
CA ILE A 125 41.78 12.38 -5.97
C ILE A 125 41.85 12.28 -4.45
N GLU A 126 42.81 11.48 -3.98
CA GLU A 126 43.26 11.42 -2.60
C GLU A 126 43.62 12.83 -2.09
N THR A 127 43.12 13.21 -0.93
CA THR A 127 43.95 13.79 0.13
C THR A 127 43.17 13.87 1.45
N ASP A 128 43.85 13.46 2.51
CA ASP A 128 43.46 13.49 3.91
C ASP A 128 42.66 14.73 4.35
N LYS A 129 41.57 14.50 5.09
CA LYS A 129 41.45 14.90 6.51
C LYS A 129 40.09 14.54 7.07
N ALA A 130 40.11 13.82 8.18
CA ALA A 130 38.99 13.66 9.08
C ALA A 130 38.53 15.05 9.58
N THR A 131 37.26 15.38 9.38
CA THR A 131 36.58 16.35 10.23
C THR A 131 35.09 15.99 10.29
N ASP A 132 34.71 15.47 11.46
CA ASP A 132 33.34 15.43 11.95
C ASP A 132 32.61 16.73 11.62
N THR A 133 31.57 16.65 10.82
CA THR A 133 30.53 17.67 10.80
C THR A 133 29.16 17.00 10.65
N HIS A 134 28.60 16.62 11.79
CA HIS A 134 27.15 16.61 11.98
C HIS A 134 26.60 18.03 11.75
N LYS A 135 26.41 18.42 10.49
CA LYS A 135 25.62 19.59 10.13
C LYS A 135 24.16 19.16 10.02
N SER A 136 23.45 19.42 11.11
CA SER A 136 22.00 19.57 11.17
C SER A 136 21.55 20.62 10.15
N ASN A 137 21.36 20.20 8.89
CA ASN A 137 20.59 20.97 7.92
C ASN A 137 19.13 20.89 8.34
N SER A 138 18.52 22.06 8.57
CA SER A 138 17.06 22.22 8.63
C SER A 138 16.45 21.62 7.37
N ARG A 139 15.99 20.37 7.44
CA ARG A 139 15.29 19.71 6.34
C ARG A 139 14.03 20.53 6.07
N LYS A 140 14.04 21.34 5.00
CA LYS A 140 12.79 21.68 4.33
C LYS A 140 12.11 20.35 4.09
N VAL A 141 10.98 20.12 4.76
CA VAL A 141 10.19 18.92 4.53
C VAL A 141 9.62 19.07 3.13
N GLU A 142 10.26 18.41 2.17
CA GLU A 142 9.83 18.43 0.79
C GLU A 142 8.39 17.90 0.71
N PRO A 143 7.53 18.52 -0.11
CA PRO A 143 6.14 18.12 -0.20
C PRO A 143 6.05 16.69 -0.73
N LEU A 144 5.29 15.85 -0.01
CA LEU A 144 4.97 14.49 -0.44
C LEU A 144 4.21 14.53 -1.79
N PRO A 145 4.32 13.49 -2.62
CA PRO A 145 3.66 13.47 -3.92
C PRO A 145 2.14 13.60 -3.76
N THR A 146 1.49 14.28 -4.70
CA THR A 146 0.03 14.29 -4.79
C THR A 146 -0.41 13.24 -5.81
N THR A 147 -0.46 11.97 -5.39
CA THR A 147 -0.86 10.86 -6.26
C THR A 147 -2.33 10.90 -6.66
N HIS A 148 -3.17 11.48 -5.79
CA HIS A 148 -4.61 11.57 -6.02
C HIS A 148 -5.22 12.80 -5.29
N PRO A 149 -6.25 13.47 -5.83
CA PRO A 149 -6.87 14.63 -5.17
C PRO A 149 -7.36 14.36 -3.73
N SER A 150 -7.75 13.12 -3.42
CA SER A 150 -8.20 12.74 -2.08
C SER A 150 -7.09 12.82 -1.02
N VAL A 151 -5.82 12.59 -1.36
CA VAL A 151 -4.73 12.62 -0.38
C VAL A 151 -4.31 14.04 -0.03
N ALA A 152 -4.51 14.98 -0.95
CA ALA A 152 -4.25 16.41 -0.76
C ALA A 152 -5.45 17.20 -0.22
N SER A 153 -6.64 16.59 -0.15
CA SER A 153 -7.87 17.28 0.24
C SER A 153 -7.93 17.53 1.76
N TRP A 154 -7.74 18.79 2.15
CA TRP A 154 -7.91 19.24 3.53
C TRP A 154 -9.34 19.03 4.05
N MET A 155 -10.34 19.19 3.17
CA MET A 155 -11.76 19.00 3.52
C MET A 155 -12.07 17.53 3.82
N LYS A 156 -11.55 16.60 3.00
CA LYS A 156 -11.64 15.16 3.30
C LYS A 156 -10.98 14.86 4.64
N ARG A 157 -9.81 15.43 4.89
CA ARG A 157 -9.11 15.24 6.16
C ARG A 157 -9.90 15.78 7.36
N PHE A 158 -10.58 16.91 7.21
CA PHE A 158 -11.44 17.47 8.25
C PHE A 158 -12.62 16.53 8.57
N ILE A 159 -13.30 16.01 7.53
CA ILE A 159 -14.37 15.02 7.70
C ILE A 159 -13.84 13.75 8.38
N ASP A 160 -12.66 13.28 7.99
CA ASP A 160 -12.01 12.11 8.60
C ASP A 160 -11.77 12.31 10.09
N VAL A 161 -11.27 13.48 10.50
CA VAL A 161 -11.01 13.79 11.92
C VAL A 161 -12.31 13.84 12.70
N ILE A 162 -13.35 14.52 12.21
CA ILE A 162 -14.64 14.58 12.90
C ILE A 162 -15.26 13.19 13.04
N GLY A 163 -15.32 12.41 11.95
CA GLY A 163 -15.88 11.06 12.01
C GLY A 163 -15.06 10.12 12.88
N ALA A 164 -13.73 10.26 12.91
CA ALA A 164 -12.86 9.51 13.82
C ALA A 164 -13.13 9.85 15.29
N LEU A 165 -13.32 11.12 15.64
CA LEU A 165 -13.65 11.53 17.00
C LEU A 165 -15.00 10.97 17.45
N VAL A 166 -16.03 11.06 16.59
CA VAL A 166 -17.34 10.46 16.86
C VAL A 166 -17.22 8.95 17.05
N GLY A 167 -16.51 8.28 16.15
CA GLY A 167 -16.26 6.84 16.23
C GLY A 167 -15.50 6.41 17.49
N LEU A 168 -14.51 7.20 17.93
CA LEU A 168 -13.76 6.95 19.16
C LEU A 168 -14.61 7.15 20.42
N VAL A 169 -15.52 8.13 20.45
CA VAL A 169 -16.48 8.30 21.55
C VAL A 169 -17.40 7.08 21.66
N ILE A 170 -17.93 6.61 20.53
CA ILE A 170 -18.75 5.38 20.48
C ILE A 170 -17.92 4.17 20.96
N THR A 171 -16.66 4.07 20.50
CA THR A 171 -15.73 3.04 20.93
C THR A 171 -15.52 3.06 22.45
N GLY A 172 -15.36 4.25 23.04
CA GLY A 172 -15.19 4.44 24.48
C GLY A 172 -16.41 3.99 25.29
N PHE A 173 -17.63 4.32 24.82
CA PHE A 173 -18.86 3.88 25.48
C PHE A 173 -19.05 2.35 25.42
N LEU A 174 -18.74 1.74 24.28
CA LEU A 174 -18.88 0.29 24.07
C LEU A 174 -17.69 -0.52 24.58
N PHE A 175 -16.62 0.14 25.06
CA PHE A 175 -15.36 -0.51 25.40
C PHE A 175 -15.52 -1.57 26.50
N ILE A 176 -16.13 -1.19 27.62
CA ILE A 176 -16.31 -2.05 28.79
C ILE A 176 -17.12 -3.32 28.46
N PRO A 177 -18.33 -3.24 27.88
CA PRO A 177 -19.10 -4.46 27.57
C PRO A 177 -18.39 -5.35 26.54
N ILE A 178 -17.68 -4.78 25.56
CA ILE A 178 -16.92 -5.56 24.57
C ILE A 178 -15.78 -6.32 25.25
N ILE A 179 -15.02 -5.70 26.15
CA ILE A 179 -13.92 -6.36 26.86
C ILE A 179 -14.42 -7.50 27.72
N VAL A 180 -15.48 -7.27 28.50
CA VAL A 180 -16.07 -8.31 29.35
C VAL A 180 -16.50 -9.50 28.51
N ALA A 181 -17.13 -9.26 27.35
CA ALA A 181 -17.53 -10.32 26.43
C ALA A 181 -16.31 -11.08 25.86
N ILE A 182 -15.26 -10.36 25.41
CA ILE A 182 -14.05 -10.99 24.86
C ILE A 182 -13.36 -11.84 25.93
N GLN A 183 -13.11 -11.29 27.12
CA GLN A 183 -12.40 -11.98 28.21
C GLN A 183 -13.17 -13.20 28.73
N SER A 184 -14.51 -13.16 28.69
CA SER A 184 -15.34 -14.30 29.12
C SER A 184 -15.37 -15.45 28.11
N ASP A 185 -15.12 -15.17 26.82
CA ASP A 185 -15.18 -16.18 25.74
C ASP A 185 -13.78 -16.76 25.43
N ASP A 186 -12.75 -15.92 25.42
CA ASP A 186 -11.33 -16.30 25.22
C ASP A 186 -10.46 -15.29 25.98
N PRO A 187 -9.91 -15.61 27.17
CA PRO A 187 -9.05 -14.70 27.93
C PRO A 187 -7.78 -14.28 27.17
N GLY A 188 -7.25 -13.09 27.46
CA GLY A 188 -5.95 -12.63 26.91
C GLY A 188 -5.98 -11.21 26.33
N PRO A 189 -5.15 -10.89 25.31
CA PRO A 189 -5.08 -9.53 24.75
C PRO A 189 -6.42 -9.04 24.16
N ILE A 190 -6.84 -7.83 24.54
CA ILE A 190 -8.09 -7.23 24.06
C ILE A 190 -7.99 -6.78 22.61
N PHE A 191 -6.85 -6.19 22.25
CA PHE A 191 -6.61 -5.65 20.92
C PHE A 191 -5.80 -6.62 20.08
N PHE A 192 -6.18 -6.72 18.82
CA PHE A 192 -5.39 -7.32 17.76
C PHE A 192 -4.81 -6.21 16.89
N GLY A 193 -3.54 -6.36 16.51
CA GLY A 193 -2.87 -5.42 15.64
C GLY A 193 -2.09 -6.12 14.55
N GLN A 194 -2.27 -5.69 13.30
CA GLN A 194 -1.65 -6.30 12.13
C GLN A 194 -0.98 -5.25 11.26
N ILE A 195 0.19 -5.57 10.69
CA ILE A 195 0.83 -4.68 9.72
C ILE A 195 0.07 -4.72 8.40
N ARG A 196 -0.23 -3.53 7.89
CA ARG A 196 -0.89 -3.28 6.61
C ARG A 196 -0.13 -2.22 5.84
N CYS A 197 -0.34 -2.18 4.53
CA CYS A 197 0.20 -1.14 3.67
C CYS A 197 -0.89 -0.07 3.43
N GLY A 198 -0.51 1.18 3.57
CA GLY A 198 -1.35 2.34 3.32
C GLY A 198 -0.98 3.03 2.02
N TRP A 199 -1.18 4.36 2.01
CA TRP A 199 -0.81 5.20 0.88
C TRP A 199 0.67 5.03 0.51
N MET A 200 0.96 4.88 -0.79
CA MET A 200 2.28 4.57 -1.36
C MET A 200 2.90 3.26 -0.85
N GLY A 201 2.13 2.38 -0.23
CA GLY A 201 2.65 1.15 0.39
C GLY A 201 3.22 1.36 1.79
N LYS A 202 3.12 2.57 2.38
CA LYS A 202 3.61 2.86 3.73
C LYS A 202 3.04 1.87 4.74
N ARG A 203 3.91 1.18 5.48
CA ARG A 203 3.49 0.22 6.51
C ARG A 203 2.91 0.94 7.73
N PHE A 204 1.77 0.45 8.22
CA PHE A 204 1.16 0.90 9.47
C PHE A 204 0.49 -0.27 10.20
N LYS A 205 0.27 -0.12 11.51
CA LYS A 205 -0.42 -1.13 12.32
C LYS A 205 -1.91 -0.81 12.38
N ILE A 206 -2.75 -1.65 11.79
CA ILE A 206 -4.21 -1.56 11.89
C ILE A 206 -4.67 -2.16 13.21
N TRP A 207 -5.58 -1.48 13.92
CA TRP A 207 -6.08 -1.91 15.22
C TRP A 207 -7.51 -2.45 15.14
N LYS A 208 -7.76 -3.58 15.80
CA LYS A 208 -9.09 -4.18 15.95
C LYS A 208 -9.27 -4.70 17.37
N PHE A 209 -10.51 -4.90 17.80
CA PHE A 209 -10.75 -5.81 18.92
C PHE A 209 -10.47 -7.23 18.49
N ARG A 210 -9.93 -8.04 19.39
CA ARG A 210 -9.66 -9.45 19.13
C ARG A 210 -10.98 -10.19 18.90
N SER A 211 -11.15 -10.71 17.68
CA SER A 211 -12.30 -11.53 17.28
C SER A 211 -11.92 -12.98 16.95
N MET A 212 -10.65 -13.36 17.14
CA MET A 212 -10.12 -14.70 16.95
C MET A 212 -9.36 -15.17 18.19
N CYS A 213 -9.18 -16.47 18.36
CA CYS A 213 -8.41 -17.04 19.48
C CYS A 213 -6.96 -16.52 19.50
N VAL A 214 -6.32 -16.54 20.67
CA VAL A 214 -4.93 -16.04 20.87
C VAL A 214 -3.94 -16.60 19.85
N ASP A 215 -4.07 -17.87 19.49
CA ASP A 215 -3.17 -18.60 18.60
C ASP A 215 -3.61 -18.62 17.13
N ALA A 216 -4.53 -17.73 16.73
CA ALA A 216 -5.12 -17.72 15.39
C ALA A 216 -4.09 -17.52 14.25
N GLU A 217 -3.07 -16.70 14.44
CA GLU A 217 -2.03 -16.51 13.42
C GLU A 217 -1.21 -17.79 13.21
N ALA A 218 -0.87 -18.52 14.28
CA ALA A 218 -0.16 -19.80 14.19
C ALA A 218 -0.99 -20.89 13.48
N LYS A 219 -2.32 -20.83 13.61
CA LYS A 219 -3.26 -21.75 12.95
C LYS A 219 -3.60 -21.36 11.51
N LYS A 220 -3.13 -20.20 11.00
CA LYS A 220 -3.53 -19.68 9.68
C LYS A 220 -3.22 -20.64 8.53
N SER A 221 -2.05 -21.29 8.56
CA SER A 221 -1.61 -22.26 7.54
C SER A 221 -2.49 -23.52 7.48
N GLN A 222 -3.25 -23.80 8.54
CA GLN A 222 -4.12 -24.97 8.65
C GLN A 222 -5.54 -24.69 8.12
N VAL A 223 -5.86 -23.44 7.78
CA VAL A 223 -7.18 -23.04 7.27
C VAL A 223 -7.12 -22.85 5.76
N LYS A 224 -8.00 -23.55 5.05
CA LYS A 224 -8.11 -23.47 3.58
C LYS A 224 -8.56 -22.06 3.16
N ASN A 225 -7.86 -21.47 2.19
CA ASN A 225 -8.31 -20.24 1.53
C ASN A 225 -9.41 -20.57 0.51
N GLU A 226 -10.55 -19.87 0.56
CA GLU A 226 -11.70 -20.11 -0.31
C GLU A 226 -11.70 -19.22 -1.57
N VAL A 227 -10.78 -18.26 -1.64
CA VAL A 227 -10.62 -17.34 -2.77
C VAL A 227 -9.29 -17.57 -3.47
N GLN A 228 -9.24 -17.30 -4.77
CA GLN A 228 -8.02 -17.29 -5.56
C GLN A 228 -7.36 -15.91 -5.52
N GLY A 229 -6.03 -15.87 -5.60
CA GLY A 229 -5.24 -14.63 -5.63
C GLY A 229 -4.58 -14.28 -4.30
N ALA A 230 -4.15 -13.03 -4.16
CA ALA A 230 -3.25 -12.61 -3.08
C ALA A 230 -3.91 -12.52 -1.69
N PHE A 231 -5.25 -12.51 -1.60
CA PHE A 231 -5.98 -12.29 -0.34
C PHE A 231 -6.56 -13.58 0.26
N PHE A 232 -6.78 -13.56 1.58
CA PHE A 232 -7.34 -14.68 2.34
C PHE A 232 -8.82 -14.45 2.69
N LYS A 233 -9.67 -15.45 2.45
CA LYS A 233 -11.08 -15.49 2.90
C LYS A 233 -11.47 -16.93 3.25
N ASN A 234 -12.16 -17.10 4.38
CA ASN A 234 -12.79 -18.36 4.77
C ASN A 234 -14.08 -18.03 5.54
N GLU A 235 -15.24 -18.47 5.02
CA GLU A 235 -16.55 -18.14 5.57
C GLU A 235 -16.82 -18.78 6.94
N LYS A 236 -16.18 -19.92 7.23
CA LYS A 236 -16.34 -20.66 8.49
C LYS A 236 -14.99 -20.86 9.16
N ASP A 237 -14.25 -19.76 9.32
CA ASP A 237 -12.93 -19.79 9.90
C ASP A 237 -12.99 -20.30 11.37
N PRO A 238 -12.38 -21.47 11.66
CA PRO A 238 -12.49 -22.11 12.98
C PRO A 238 -11.77 -21.32 14.08
N ARG A 239 -10.96 -20.32 13.71
CA ARG A 239 -10.21 -19.47 14.64
C ARG A 239 -11.06 -18.35 15.23
N VAL A 240 -12.26 -18.10 14.69
CA VAL A 240 -13.16 -17.03 15.15
C VAL A 240 -13.92 -17.48 16.38
N THR A 241 -13.83 -16.72 17.47
CA THR A 241 -14.52 -17.03 18.73
C THR A 241 -16.03 -16.78 18.60
N ARG A 242 -16.84 -17.23 19.57
CA ARG A 242 -18.30 -17.04 19.51
C ARG A 242 -18.66 -15.56 19.64
N VAL A 243 -18.02 -14.84 20.56
CA VAL A 243 -18.13 -13.38 20.68
C VAL A 243 -17.50 -12.71 19.46
N GLY A 244 -16.38 -13.22 18.96
CA GLY A 244 -15.73 -12.71 17.76
C GLY A 244 -16.63 -12.73 16.52
N ARG A 245 -17.44 -13.78 16.36
CA ARG A 245 -18.44 -13.87 15.29
C ARG A 245 -19.51 -12.77 15.42
N PHE A 246 -19.94 -12.46 16.64
CA PHE A 246 -20.86 -11.35 16.88
C PHE A 246 -20.20 -10.02 16.51
N LEU A 247 -18.98 -9.75 17.01
CA LEU A 247 -18.25 -8.51 16.75
C LEU A 247 -18.01 -8.27 15.25
N ARG A 248 -17.62 -9.32 14.50
CA ARG A 248 -17.42 -9.24 13.05
C ARG A 248 -18.71 -8.97 12.29
N ARG A 249 -19.79 -9.64 12.67
CA ARG A 249 -21.11 -9.47 12.02
C ARG A 249 -21.63 -8.04 12.17
N THR A 250 -21.38 -7.42 13.31
CA THR A 250 -21.79 -6.03 13.62
C THR A 250 -20.70 -5.00 13.30
N SER A 251 -19.54 -5.43 12.79
CA SER A 251 -18.35 -4.60 12.57
C SER A 251 -17.85 -3.86 13.81
N LEU A 252 -18.24 -4.31 15.00
CA LEU A 252 -17.78 -3.74 16.27
C LEU A 252 -16.28 -4.01 16.48
N ASP A 253 -15.73 -5.09 15.92
CA ASP A 253 -14.30 -5.37 16.02
C ASP A 253 -13.43 -4.34 15.30
N GLU A 254 -13.99 -3.56 14.38
CA GLU A 254 -13.26 -2.55 13.60
C GLU A 254 -13.24 -1.16 14.24
N LEU A 255 -13.99 -0.94 15.33
CA LEU A 255 -14.06 0.34 16.02
C LEU A 255 -12.69 0.93 16.41
N PRO A 256 -11.69 0.14 16.86
CA PRO A 256 -10.36 0.69 17.16
C PRO A 256 -9.64 1.32 15.95
N GLN A 257 -10.06 1.01 14.71
CA GLN A 257 -9.49 1.63 13.50
C GLN A 257 -9.78 3.13 13.39
N PHE A 258 -10.77 3.67 14.12
CA PHE A 258 -10.96 5.12 14.19
C PHE A 258 -9.72 5.83 14.75
N TRP A 259 -8.90 5.16 15.56
CA TRP A 259 -7.59 5.67 15.96
C TRP A 259 -6.62 5.80 14.77
N ASN A 260 -6.61 4.83 13.84
CA ASN A 260 -5.81 4.90 12.62
C ASN A 260 -6.27 6.04 11.71
N VAL A 261 -7.58 6.29 11.63
CA VAL A 261 -8.13 7.45 10.91
C VAL A 261 -7.70 8.74 11.58
N LEU A 262 -7.82 8.87 12.90
CA LEU A 262 -7.40 10.06 13.64
C LEU A 262 -5.90 10.34 13.48
N LYS A 263 -5.05 9.31 13.54
CA LYS A 263 -3.60 9.43 13.33
C LYS A 263 -3.24 9.78 11.87
N GLY A 264 -4.12 9.50 10.92
CA GLY A 264 -3.95 9.78 9.50
C GLY A 264 -3.30 8.64 8.71
N ASP A 265 -3.16 7.46 9.30
CA ASP A 265 -2.75 6.22 8.62
C ASP A 265 -3.85 5.74 7.66
N MET A 266 -5.12 5.99 8.02
CA MET A 266 -6.32 5.65 7.25
C MET A 266 -7.22 6.90 7.04
N SER A 267 -8.23 6.74 6.19
CA SER A 267 -9.37 7.65 6.01
C SER A 267 -10.67 6.92 6.41
N LEU A 268 -11.78 7.64 6.58
CA LEU A 268 -13.09 7.00 6.74
C LEU A 268 -13.46 6.22 5.48
N VAL A 269 -13.16 6.79 4.31
CA VAL A 269 -13.44 6.20 2.99
C VAL A 269 -12.17 6.12 2.18
N GLY A 270 -11.91 4.96 1.59
CA GLY A 270 -10.69 4.67 0.84
C GLY A 270 -10.65 3.22 0.37
N THR A 271 -9.51 2.82 -0.19
CA THR A 271 -9.30 1.44 -0.64
C THR A 271 -9.07 0.49 0.54
N ARG A 272 -9.22 -0.82 0.31
CA ARG A 272 -8.91 -1.82 1.36
C ARG A 272 -7.41 -1.80 1.70
N PRO A 273 -6.99 -1.74 2.97
CA PRO A 273 -5.57 -1.86 3.34
C PRO A 273 -5.05 -3.31 3.13
N PRO A 274 -4.14 -3.58 2.17
CA PRO A 274 -3.57 -4.91 1.99
C PRO A 274 -2.51 -5.23 3.06
N THR A 275 -2.21 -6.51 3.24
CA THR A 275 -1.01 -7.00 3.93
C THR A 275 0.25 -6.72 3.11
N PRO A 276 1.43 -6.67 3.74
CA PRO A 276 2.70 -6.69 3.03
C PRO A 276 2.80 -7.87 2.05
N ASP A 277 2.45 -9.09 2.48
CA ASP A 277 2.48 -10.29 1.63
C ASP A 277 1.59 -10.17 0.38
N GLU A 278 0.44 -9.48 0.49
CA GLU A 278 -0.42 -9.17 -0.65
C GLU A 278 0.33 -8.26 -1.64
N VAL A 279 0.89 -7.15 -1.15
CA VAL A 279 1.60 -6.16 -1.98
C VAL A 279 2.84 -6.74 -2.65
N GLU A 280 3.54 -7.66 -1.99
CA GLU A 280 4.72 -8.32 -2.56
C GLU A 280 4.41 -9.16 -3.80
N ARG A 281 3.15 -9.57 -3.99
CA ARG A 281 2.69 -10.34 -5.15
C ARG A 281 2.03 -9.47 -6.23
N TYR A 282 2.01 -8.16 -6.05
CA TYR A 282 1.32 -7.26 -6.99
C TYR A 282 2.10 -7.09 -8.28
N GLU A 283 1.38 -7.12 -9.39
CA GLU A 283 1.86 -6.58 -10.65
C GLU A 283 1.85 -5.05 -10.63
N VAL A 284 2.70 -4.42 -11.44
CA VAL A 284 2.89 -2.95 -11.43
C VAL A 284 1.58 -2.15 -11.55
N PRO A 285 0.62 -2.51 -12.42
CA PRO A 285 -0.66 -1.79 -12.49
C PRO A 285 -1.51 -1.94 -11.21
N GLU A 286 -1.35 -3.03 -10.47
CA GLU A 286 -2.13 -3.31 -9.28
C GLU A 286 -1.70 -2.44 -8.10
N TRP A 287 -0.47 -1.93 -8.12
CA TRP A 287 0.02 -0.97 -7.12
C TRP A 287 -0.78 0.33 -7.12
N GLN A 288 -1.35 0.76 -8.25
CA GLN A 288 -2.14 1.99 -8.40
C GLN A 288 -3.26 2.13 -7.34
N ARG A 289 -3.78 1.01 -6.82
CA ARG A 289 -4.78 1.04 -5.72
C ARG A 289 -4.26 1.70 -4.43
N LEU A 290 -2.94 1.85 -4.29
CA LEU A 290 -2.23 2.45 -3.17
C LEU A 290 -1.96 3.96 -3.35
N ASP A 291 -2.47 4.59 -4.43
CA ASP A 291 -2.39 6.03 -4.65
C ASP A 291 -3.32 6.85 -3.75
N VAL A 292 -4.16 6.20 -2.95
CA VAL A 292 -5.02 6.82 -1.94
C VAL A 292 -4.79 6.22 -0.56
N LYS A 293 -5.19 6.95 0.48
CA LYS A 293 -5.22 6.38 1.84
C LYS A 293 -6.26 5.25 1.90
N PRO A 294 -5.95 4.15 2.59
CA PRO A 294 -6.93 3.10 2.84
C PRO A 294 -8.08 3.60 3.70
N GLY A 295 -9.26 3.00 3.53
CA GLY A 295 -10.50 3.39 4.20
C GLY A 295 -10.99 2.37 5.22
N MET A 296 -11.73 2.83 6.23
CA MET A 296 -12.59 1.93 7.03
C MET A 296 -13.72 1.36 6.15
N THR A 297 -14.29 2.20 5.29
CA THR A 297 -15.21 1.78 4.22
C THR A 297 -14.69 2.18 2.84
N GLY A 298 -15.36 1.69 1.80
CA GLY A 298 -14.98 1.87 0.40
C GLY A 298 -15.96 1.20 -0.55
N GLU A 299 -15.73 1.37 -1.86
CA GLU A 299 -16.57 0.79 -2.91
C GLU A 299 -16.70 -0.73 -2.75
N TRP A 300 -15.58 -1.36 -2.44
CA TRP A 300 -15.46 -2.77 -2.09
C TRP A 300 -16.39 -3.18 -0.93
N GLN A 301 -16.31 -2.49 0.20
CA GLN A 301 -17.07 -2.83 1.41
C GLN A 301 -18.58 -2.69 1.20
N VAL A 302 -18.99 -1.77 0.33
CA VAL A 302 -20.41 -1.44 0.10
C VAL A 302 -21.02 -2.28 -1.02
N ASN A 303 -20.29 -2.50 -2.12
CA ASN A 303 -20.84 -3.16 -3.32
C ASN A 303 -20.25 -4.57 -3.58
N GLY A 304 -19.15 -4.94 -2.91
CA GLY A 304 -18.39 -6.16 -3.18
C GLY A 304 -18.69 -7.38 -2.28
N ARG A 305 -19.32 -7.20 -1.10
CA ARG A 305 -19.38 -8.23 -0.03
C ARG A 305 -19.85 -9.63 -0.45
N SER A 306 -20.85 -9.74 -1.33
CA SER A 306 -21.39 -11.03 -1.79
C SER A 306 -21.09 -11.37 -3.26
N LYS A 307 -20.54 -10.42 -4.02
CA LYS A 307 -20.37 -10.54 -5.48
C LYS A 307 -18.93 -10.75 -5.91
N VAL A 308 -17.95 -10.41 -5.06
CA VAL A 308 -16.57 -10.54 -5.47
C VAL A 308 -16.10 -11.97 -5.33
N ARG A 309 -15.59 -12.49 -6.45
CA ARG A 309 -15.07 -13.86 -6.56
C ARG A 309 -13.57 -13.91 -6.82
N SER A 310 -12.93 -12.78 -7.12
CA SER A 310 -11.51 -12.74 -7.46
C SER A 310 -10.82 -11.46 -6.96
N PHE A 311 -9.48 -11.47 -6.98
CA PHE A 311 -8.67 -10.34 -6.55
C PHE A 311 -8.78 -9.16 -7.52
N GLU A 312 -8.93 -9.45 -8.80
CA GLU A 312 -9.11 -8.46 -9.87
C GLU A 312 -10.38 -7.61 -9.67
N ASP A 313 -11.45 -8.21 -9.16
CA ASP A 313 -12.67 -7.48 -8.79
C ASP A 313 -12.43 -6.49 -7.64
N VAL A 314 -11.54 -6.83 -6.69
CA VAL A 314 -11.13 -5.92 -5.61
C VAL A 314 -10.44 -4.70 -6.21
N ILE A 315 -9.43 -4.94 -7.05
CA ILE A 315 -8.66 -3.88 -7.71
C ILE A 315 -9.59 -3.00 -8.54
N ARG A 316 -10.49 -3.59 -9.31
CA ARG A 316 -11.45 -2.84 -10.14
C ARG A 316 -12.31 -1.89 -9.31
N LEU A 317 -12.87 -2.37 -8.19
CA LEU A 317 -13.69 -1.53 -7.31
C LEU A 317 -12.87 -0.43 -6.62
N ASP A 318 -11.63 -0.72 -6.25
CA ASP A 318 -10.71 0.27 -5.68
C ASP A 318 -10.33 1.36 -6.71
N LEU A 319 -10.06 1.00 -7.96
CA LEU A 319 -9.75 1.96 -9.03
C LEU A 319 -11.00 2.75 -9.45
N GLU A 320 -12.19 2.13 -9.42
CA GLU A 320 -13.46 2.80 -9.66
C GLU A 320 -13.77 3.84 -8.57
N TYR A 321 -13.45 3.54 -7.31
CA TYR A 321 -13.51 4.51 -6.22
C TYR A 321 -12.61 5.73 -6.50
N GLN A 322 -11.34 5.49 -6.85
CA GLN A 322 -10.41 6.58 -7.15
C GLN A 322 -10.93 7.44 -8.31
N LYS A 323 -11.33 6.81 -9.41
CA LYS A 323 -11.85 7.50 -10.60
C LYS A 323 -13.07 8.37 -10.30
N ASN A 324 -14.01 7.86 -9.49
CA ASN A 324 -15.27 8.56 -9.19
C ASN A 324 -15.20 9.42 -7.92
N TRP A 325 -14.02 9.58 -7.34
CA TRP A 325 -13.88 10.21 -6.04
C TRP A 325 -14.40 11.65 -6.04
N SER A 326 -15.25 11.94 -5.07
CA SER A 326 -15.63 13.29 -4.66
C SER A 326 -16.04 13.25 -3.19
N LEU A 327 -16.07 14.41 -2.53
CA LEU A 327 -16.52 14.49 -1.13
C LEU A 327 -17.97 13.98 -0.98
N LEU A 328 -18.84 14.27 -1.94
CA LEU A 328 -20.21 13.76 -1.95
C LEU A 328 -20.25 12.23 -2.11
N TYR A 329 -19.34 11.68 -2.91
CA TYR A 329 -19.21 10.24 -3.08
C TYR A 329 -18.76 9.54 -1.79
N ASP A 330 -17.78 10.11 -1.08
CA ASP A 330 -17.36 9.63 0.24
C ASP A 330 -18.55 9.62 1.22
N LEU A 331 -19.32 10.71 1.31
CA LEU A 331 -20.50 10.78 2.18
C LEU A 331 -21.57 9.73 1.81
N LYS A 332 -21.78 9.50 0.51
CA LYS A 332 -22.69 8.44 0.02
C LYS A 332 -22.22 7.06 0.46
N LEU A 333 -20.92 6.76 0.37
CA LEU A 333 -20.36 5.48 0.81
C LEU A 333 -20.46 5.29 2.33
N ILE A 334 -20.22 6.34 3.12
CA ILE A 334 -20.42 6.32 4.57
C ILE A 334 -21.88 5.97 4.89
N PHE A 335 -22.84 6.70 4.30
CA PHE A 335 -24.27 6.46 4.55
C PHE A 335 -24.70 5.04 4.15
N LYS A 336 -24.26 4.56 2.97
CA LYS A 336 -24.53 3.19 2.54
C LYS A 336 -23.95 2.16 3.52
N THR A 337 -22.76 2.39 4.05
CA THR A 337 -22.13 1.50 5.04
C THR A 337 -22.96 1.41 6.31
N VAL A 338 -23.40 2.56 6.84
CA VAL A 338 -24.26 2.61 8.02
C VAL A 338 -25.59 1.90 7.75
N ALA A 339 -26.22 2.15 6.60
CA ALA A 339 -27.47 1.48 6.22
C ALA A 339 -27.33 -0.05 6.10
N ILE A 340 -26.19 -0.54 5.59
CA ILE A 340 -25.89 -1.97 5.49
C ILE A 340 -25.78 -2.61 6.89
N LEU A 341 -25.20 -1.93 7.87
CA LEU A 341 -25.09 -2.45 9.25
C LEU A 341 -26.45 -2.64 9.93
N PHE A 342 -27.46 -1.85 9.56
CA PHE A 342 -28.83 -2.00 10.07
C PHE A 342 -29.66 -3.06 9.33
N ASN A 343 -29.21 -3.54 8.16
CA ASN A 343 -29.92 -4.54 7.39
C ASN A 343 -29.52 -5.97 7.85
N LYS A 344 -30.44 -6.68 8.52
CA LYS A 344 -30.19 -7.97 9.20
C LYS A 344 -29.61 -9.09 8.31
N ASN A 345 -29.66 -8.97 6.98
CA ASN A 345 -29.19 -9.97 6.02
C ASN A 345 -27.80 -9.67 5.44
N SER A 346 -27.08 -8.66 5.93
CA SER A 346 -25.82 -8.17 5.31
C SER A 346 -24.57 -8.34 6.18
N GLY A 347 -24.65 -9.20 7.20
CA GLY A 347 -23.52 -9.53 8.07
C GLY A 347 -22.29 -9.96 7.27
N ALA A 348 -21.10 -9.53 7.71
CA ALA A 348 -19.84 -10.00 7.16
C ALA A 348 -19.75 -11.53 7.34
N VAL A 349 -19.51 -12.24 6.23
CA VAL A 349 -19.11 -13.65 6.23
C VAL A 349 -17.59 -13.72 6.12
#